data_AF-Q9RUU7-F1
#
_entry.id   AF-Q9RUU7-F1
#
_cell.length_a   1.000
_cell.length_b   1.000
_cell.length_c   1.000
_cell.angle_alpha   90.00
_cell.angle_beta   90.00
_cell.angle_gamma   90.00
#
_symmetry.space_group_name_H-M   'P 1'
#
loop_
_entity.id
_entity.type
_entity.pdbx_description
1 polymer ?
#
loop_
_entity_poly.entity_id
_entity_poly.type
_entity_poly.pdbx_seq_one_letter_code
_entity_poly.pdbx_strand_id
1 'polypeptide(L)'
;MASHSRSDQRQEFQRYSGWNERTLRRWFQKTLPWAELHWGLLQLLVRLGVLEGHFILALDASFVPKSGKHTPGLGAFWNGALHRSETGLELSCLALLSWSGHHAFPVHVQQTQPRGQKADRLEQYLDQLVSFLKQRRTW
;
A
#
# COMPACT_ATOMS: atom_id res chain seq x y z
N MET A 1 -14.86 22.91 -7.04
CA MET A 1 -13.57 23.62 -7.00
C MET A 1 -12.81 23.16 -5.78
N ALA A 2 -11.79 22.32 -5.97
CA ALA A 2 -10.74 22.03 -4.98
C ALA A 2 -9.60 21.31 -5.74
N SER A 3 -8.87 22.08 -6.54
CA SER A 3 -7.59 21.64 -7.11
C SER A 3 -6.50 21.79 -6.05
N HIS A 4 -6.54 20.99 -4.98
CA HIS A 4 -5.37 20.78 -4.12
C HIS A 4 -4.39 19.90 -4.90
N SER A 5 -3.65 20.57 -5.77
CA SER A 5 -2.65 20.03 -6.66
C SER A 5 -1.47 19.56 -5.82
N ARG A 6 -0.79 18.49 -6.27
CA ARG A 6 0.41 17.88 -5.67
C ARG A 6 1.59 18.84 -5.38
N SER A 7 1.45 20.14 -5.65
CA SER A 7 2.35 21.23 -5.26
C SER A 7 2.33 21.49 -3.76
N ASP A 8 1.17 21.40 -3.11
CA ASP A 8 1.00 21.94 -1.74
C ASP A 8 1.69 21.07 -0.68
N GLN A 9 1.53 19.75 -0.76
CA GLN A 9 2.24 18.84 0.16
C GLN A 9 3.77 18.92 0.02
N ARG A 10 4.28 19.21 -1.17
CA ARG A 10 5.74 19.34 -1.39
C ARG A 10 6.29 20.63 -0.82
N GLN A 11 5.49 21.69 -0.82
CA GLN A 11 5.86 22.98 -0.24
C GLN A 11 5.87 22.91 1.29
N GLU A 12 4.93 22.16 1.90
CA GLU A 12 4.91 21.89 3.34
C GLU A 12 6.14 21.14 3.83
N PHE A 13 6.53 20.04 3.17
CA PHE A 13 7.73 19.30 3.59
C PHE A 13 9.00 20.14 3.51
N GLN A 14 9.16 21.00 2.50
CA GLN A 14 10.32 21.90 2.43
C GLN A 14 10.34 22.88 3.59
N ARG A 15 9.18 23.43 3.95
CA ARG A 15 9.02 24.40 5.02
C ARG A 15 9.41 23.85 6.39
N TYR A 16 9.03 22.60 6.68
CA TYR A 16 9.26 22.00 8.01
C TYR A 16 10.54 21.17 8.12
N SER A 17 11.12 20.74 7.00
CA SER A 17 12.31 19.87 7.03
C SER A 17 13.63 20.61 6.74
N GLY A 18 13.58 21.81 6.15
CA GLY A 18 14.77 22.54 5.70
C GLY A 18 15.42 21.97 4.42
N TRP A 19 14.87 20.89 3.86
CA TRP A 19 15.34 20.30 2.61
C TRP A 19 14.60 20.87 1.41
N ASN A 20 15.31 21.14 0.31
CA ASN A 20 14.69 21.61 -0.93
C ASN A 20 13.93 20.48 -1.67
N GLU A 21 13.05 20.86 -2.61
CA GLU A 21 12.23 19.91 -3.41
C GLU A 21 13.08 18.82 -4.06
N ARG A 22 14.24 19.22 -4.58
CA ARG A 22 15.11 18.35 -5.36
C ARG A 22 15.63 17.20 -4.50
N THR A 23 15.99 17.48 -3.25
CA THR A 23 16.41 16.45 -2.31
C THR A 23 15.27 15.51 -1.94
N LEU A 24 14.10 16.05 -1.58
CA LEU A 24 12.92 15.24 -1.25
C LEU A 24 12.51 14.34 -2.42
N ARG A 25 12.46 14.88 -3.64
CA ARG A 25 12.15 14.12 -4.86
C ARG A 25 13.13 12.98 -5.10
N ARG A 26 14.43 13.20 -4.90
CA ARG A 26 15.45 12.15 -5.04
C ARG A 26 15.26 11.05 -4.00
N TRP A 27 14.88 11.41 -2.77
CA TRP A 27 14.56 10.43 -1.73
C TRP A 27 13.33 9.60 -2.07
N PHE A 28 12.25 10.22 -2.56
CA PHE A 28 11.05 9.50 -3.01
C PHE A 28 11.28 8.61 -4.25
N GLN A 29 12.37 8.83 -5.00
CA GLN A 29 12.78 7.94 -6.08
C GLN A 29 13.55 6.72 -5.59
N LYS A 30 14.01 6.71 -4.33
CA LYS A 30 14.66 5.53 -3.74
C LYS A 30 13.62 4.51 -3.34
N THR A 31 13.87 3.25 -3.67
CA THR A 31 13.06 2.14 -3.20
C THR A 31 13.31 1.91 -1.72
N LEU A 32 12.24 1.93 -0.93
CA LEU A 32 12.26 1.50 0.46
C LEU A 32 11.60 0.11 0.55
N PRO A 33 12.23 -0.88 1.22
CA PRO A 33 11.65 -2.21 1.38
C PRO A 33 10.57 -2.20 2.48
N TRP A 34 9.47 -1.49 2.23
CA TRP A 34 8.41 -1.25 3.22
C TRP A 34 7.87 -2.53 3.83
N ALA A 35 7.70 -3.58 3.03
CA ALA A 35 7.26 -4.89 3.49
C ALA A 35 8.22 -5.48 4.53
N GLU A 36 9.53 -5.49 4.26
CA GLU A 36 10.53 -6.02 5.19
C GLU A 36 10.67 -5.14 6.44
N LEU A 37 10.50 -3.82 6.30
CA LEU A 37 10.52 -2.90 7.44
C LEU A 37 9.36 -3.18 8.40
N HIS A 38 8.13 -3.32 7.88
CA HIS A 38 6.97 -3.66 8.71
C HIS A 38 7.08 -5.07 9.28
N TRP A 39 7.59 -6.03 8.49
CA TRP A 39 7.82 -7.40 8.94
C TRP A 39 8.82 -7.44 10.10
N GLY A 40 9.97 -6.78 9.96
CA GLY A 40 10.98 -6.71 11.02
C GLY A 40 10.47 -6.01 12.28
N LEU A 41 9.68 -4.94 12.13
CA LEU A 41 9.02 -4.28 13.27
C LEU A 41 8.07 -5.24 13.99
N LEU A 42 7.22 -5.96 13.26
CA LEU A 42 6.30 -6.95 13.85
C LEU A 42 7.07 -8.04 14.60
N GLN A 43 8.13 -8.60 14.00
CA GLN A 43 8.98 -9.60 14.64
C GLN A 43 9.63 -9.07 15.93
N LEU A 44 10.10 -7.83 15.92
CA LEU A 44 10.68 -7.20 17.10
C LEU A 44 9.63 -7.04 18.21
N LEU A 45 8.43 -6.56 17.88
CA LEU A 45 7.36 -6.34 18.85
C LEU A 45 6.87 -7.65 19.49
N VAL A 46 6.77 -8.74 18.71
CA VAL A 46 6.46 -10.08 19.24
C VAL A 46 7.60 -10.57 20.14
N ARG A 47 8.85 -10.44 19.71
CA ARG A 47 10.03 -10.87 20.49
C ARG A 47 10.15 -10.12 21.84
N LEU A 48 9.79 -8.85 21.86
CA LEU A 48 9.80 -8.03 23.08
C LEU A 48 8.56 -8.25 23.96
N GLY A 49 7.60 -9.09 23.54
CA GLY A 49 6.36 -9.35 24.28
C GLY A 49 5.35 -8.20 24.24
N VAL A 50 5.52 -7.23 23.33
CA VAL A 50 4.59 -6.11 23.15
C VAL A 50 3.32 -6.56 22.41
N LEU A 51 3.48 -7.46 21.45
CA LEU A 51 2.37 -8.09 20.73
C LEU A 51 2.34 -9.58 21.03
N GLU A 52 1.13 -10.13 21.15
CA GLU A 52 0.94 -11.57 21.11
C GLU A 52 1.25 -12.11 19.70
N GLY A 53 1.71 -13.35 19.62
CA GLY A 53 2.02 -14.04 18.36
C GLY A 53 0.78 -14.45 17.55
N HIS A 54 -0.40 -13.93 17.86
CA HIS A 54 -1.67 -14.27 17.22
C HIS A 54 -2.16 -13.12 16.35
N PHE A 55 -2.32 -13.41 15.06
CA PHE A 55 -2.69 -12.41 14.05
C PHE A 55 -3.79 -12.91 13.13
N ILE A 56 -4.60 -11.97 12.63
CA ILE A 56 -5.52 -12.19 11.52
C ILE A 56 -4.87 -11.61 10.27
N LEU A 57 -4.80 -12.39 9.19
CA LEU A 57 -4.38 -11.88 7.89
C LEU A 57 -5.60 -11.31 7.16
N ALA A 58 -5.63 -9.99 6.99
CA ALA A 58 -6.66 -9.28 6.26
C ALA A 58 -6.17 -8.90 4.85
N LEU A 59 -7.09 -8.96 3.88
CA LEU A 59 -6.90 -8.44 2.54
C LEU A 59 -7.95 -7.38 2.27
N ASP A 60 -7.52 -6.20 1.84
CA ASP A 60 -8.41 -5.14 1.36
C ASP A 60 -7.78 -4.42 0.16
N ALA A 61 -8.60 -3.73 -0.62
CA ALA A 61 -8.15 -2.96 -1.79
C ALA A 61 -8.56 -1.49 -1.68
N SER A 62 -7.62 -0.59 -1.94
CA SER A 62 -7.82 0.85 -1.89
C SER A 62 -7.76 1.47 -3.27
N PHE A 63 -8.72 2.34 -3.57
CA PHE A 63 -8.73 3.17 -4.77
C PHE A 63 -7.84 4.40 -4.60
N VAL A 64 -6.99 4.66 -5.59
CA VAL A 64 -6.16 5.87 -5.65
C VAL A 64 -6.56 6.69 -6.88
N PRO A 65 -7.19 7.87 -6.70
CA PRO A 65 -7.57 8.70 -7.82
C PRO A 65 -6.34 9.17 -8.59
N LYS A 66 -6.36 8.98 -9.91
CA LYS A 66 -5.25 9.36 -10.77
C LYS A 66 -5.75 9.90 -12.10
N SER A 67 -5.32 11.12 -12.41
CA SER A 67 -5.50 11.74 -13.72
C SER A 67 -4.26 11.55 -14.61
N GLY A 68 -4.48 11.55 -15.93
CA GLY A 68 -3.46 11.37 -16.96
C GLY A 68 -3.53 10.00 -17.64
N LYS A 69 -2.71 9.79 -18.68
CA LYS A 69 -2.70 8.56 -19.50
C LYS A 69 -1.41 7.74 -19.38
N HIS A 70 -0.38 8.29 -18.74
CA HIS A 70 0.96 7.70 -18.71
C HIS A 70 1.29 6.96 -17.40
N THR A 71 0.32 6.77 -16.49
CA THR A 71 0.55 6.00 -15.27
C THR A 71 0.24 4.53 -15.54
N PRO A 72 1.21 3.61 -15.40
CA PRO A 72 0.96 2.17 -15.58
C PRO A 72 -0.14 1.65 -14.65
N GLY A 73 -0.91 0.68 -15.14
CA GLY A 73 -2.04 0.08 -14.42
C GLY A 73 -3.22 1.01 -14.14
N LEU A 74 -3.34 2.13 -14.88
CA LEU A 74 -4.57 2.93 -14.92
C LEU A 74 -5.73 2.08 -15.45
N GLY A 75 -6.85 2.10 -14.72
CA GLY A 75 -8.06 1.38 -15.07
C GLY A 75 -9.29 1.89 -14.34
N ALA A 76 -10.43 1.27 -14.60
CA ALA A 76 -11.67 1.54 -13.89
C ALA A 76 -11.76 0.66 -12.64
N PHE A 77 -11.77 1.25 -11.45
CA PHE A 77 -11.78 0.56 -10.15
C PHE A 77 -12.84 1.15 -9.22
N TRP A 78 -13.30 0.38 -8.24
CA TRP A 78 -14.37 0.81 -7.33
C TRP A 78 -13.87 1.88 -6.37
N ASN A 79 -14.47 3.08 -6.43
CA ASN A 79 -14.24 4.13 -5.47
C ASN A 79 -15.30 4.06 -4.38
N GLY A 80 -14.91 3.55 -3.21
CA GLY A 80 -15.81 3.38 -2.05
C GLY A 80 -16.43 4.69 -1.56
N ALA A 81 -15.73 5.82 -1.70
CA ALA A 81 -16.25 7.13 -1.25
C ALA A 81 -17.33 7.69 -2.19
N LEU A 82 -17.28 7.35 -3.48
CA LEU A 82 -18.27 7.78 -4.47
C LEU A 82 -19.28 6.69 -4.84
N HIS A 83 -19.15 5.51 -4.23
CA HIS A 83 -19.96 4.32 -4.49
C HIS A 83 -20.12 4.00 -5.98
N ARG A 84 -19.04 4.17 -6.76
CA ARG A 84 -19.04 3.89 -8.21
C ARG A 84 -17.64 3.57 -8.72
N SER A 85 -17.57 2.98 -9.90
CA SER A 85 -16.30 2.74 -10.58
C SER A 85 -15.75 4.05 -11.18
N GLU A 86 -14.49 4.35 -10.91
CA GLU A 86 -13.77 5.55 -11.35
C GLU A 86 -12.45 5.19 -12.02
N THR A 87 -11.95 6.07 -12.89
CA THR A 87 -10.63 5.88 -13.49
C THR A 87 -9.55 6.24 -12.48
N GLY A 88 -8.66 5.30 -12.18
CA GLY A 88 -7.58 5.47 -11.22
C GLY A 88 -6.70 4.23 -11.11
N LEU A 89 -6.09 4.06 -9.95
CA LEU A 89 -5.35 2.86 -9.59
C LEU A 89 -6.07 2.14 -8.45
N GLU A 90 -5.81 0.85 -8.31
CA GLU A 90 -6.22 0.07 -7.15
C GLU A 90 -4.98 -0.63 -6.58
N LEU A 91 -4.84 -0.57 -5.26
CA LEU A 91 -3.75 -1.21 -4.53
C LEU A 91 -4.38 -2.22 -3.57
N SER A 92 -4.06 -3.51 -3.73
CA SER A 92 -4.41 -4.54 -2.78
C SER A 92 -3.37 -4.64 -1.67
N CYS A 93 -3.82 -4.66 -0.43
CA CYS A 93 -2.99 -4.66 0.77
C CYS A 93 -3.33 -5.86 1.64
N LEU A 94 -2.32 -6.70 1.88
CA LEU A 94 -2.32 -7.69 2.94
C LEU A 94 -1.78 -7.04 4.21
N ALA A 95 -2.55 -7.16 5.29
CA ALA A 95 -2.16 -6.65 6.60
C ALA A 95 -2.31 -7.74 7.67
N LEU A 96 -1.35 -7.81 8.59
CA LEU A 96 -1.49 -8.59 9.82
C LEU A 96 -2.13 -7.70 10.88
N LEU A 97 -3.29 -8.14 11.37
CA LEU A 97 -4.01 -7.50 12.46
C LEU A 97 -3.66 -8.22 13.76
N SER A 98 -3.09 -7.49 14.71
CA SER A 98 -2.85 -8.04 16.06
C SER A 98 -4.17 -8.27 16.76
N TRP A 99 -4.37 -9.48 17.28
CA TRP A 99 -5.58 -9.84 18.02
C TRP A 99 -5.81 -8.94 19.24
N SER A 100 -4.78 -8.78 20.09
CA SER A 100 -4.89 -8.02 21.34
C SER A 100 -4.52 -6.55 21.22
N GLY A 101 -3.65 -6.20 20.28
CA GLY A 101 -3.12 -4.84 20.14
C GLY A 101 -3.98 -3.90 19.30
N HIS A 102 -4.99 -4.39 18.57
CA HIS A 102 -5.77 -3.60 17.60
C HIS A 102 -4.89 -2.84 16.57
N HIS A 103 -3.68 -3.34 16.32
CA HIS A 103 -2.74 -2.77 15.37
C HIS A 103 -2.83 -3.50 14.03
N ALA A 104 -2.71 -2.75 12.93
CA ALA A 104 -2.63 -3.28 11.58
C ALA A 104 -1.23 -3.03 10.99
N PHE A 105 -0.59 -4.08 10.51
CA PHE A 105 0.73 -4.03 9.89
C PHE A 105 0.61 -4.37 8.41
N PRO A 106 0.74 -3.39 7.49
CA PRO A 106 0.81 -3.66 6.06
C PRO A 106 2.07 -4.46 5.75
N VAL A 107 1.91 -5.73 5.40
CA VAL A 107 3.03 -6.66 5.18
C VAL A 107 3.28 -6.93 3.70
N HIS A 108 2.29 -6.68 2.84
CA HIS A 108 2.45 -6.83 1.40
C HIS A 108 1.43 -5.98 0.66
N VAL A 109 1.89 -5.12 -0.25
CA VAL A 109 1.02 -4.27 -1.09
C VAL A 109 1.34 -4.52 -2.54
N GLN A 110 0.31 -4.66 -3.37
CA GLN A 110 0.46 -4.89 -4.81
C GLN A 110 -0.52 -4.01 -5.57
N GLN A 111 -0.09 -3.51 -6.72
CA GLN A 111 -0.99 -2.82 -7.64
C GLN A 111 -1.84 -3.83 -8.41
N THR A 112 -3.17 -3.71 -8.32
CA THR A 112 -4.09 -4.49 -9.15
C THR A 112 -3.95 -4.04 -10.60
N GLN A 113 -3.77 -5.00 -11.51
CA GLN A 113 -3.76 -4.71 -12.93
C GLN A 113 -5.19 -4.67 -13.48
N PRO A 114 -5.51 -3.75 -14.42
CA PRO A 114 -6.84 -3.67 -15.01
C PRO A 114 -7.15 -4.91 -15.87
N ARG A 115 -8.45 -5.21 -16.08
CA ARG A 115 -8.94 -6.41 -16.79
C ARG A 115 -8.34 -6.64 -18.20
N GLY A 116 -7.83 -5.59 -18.85
CA GLY A 116 -7.18 -5.71 -20.17
C GLY A 116 -5.68 -6.07 -20.12
N GLN A 117 -5.08 -6.13 -18.92
CA GLN A 117 -3.64 -6.35 -18.73
C GLN A 117 -3.34 -7.64 -17.95
N LYS A 118 -4.27 -8.11 -17.11
CA LYS A 118 -4.12 -9.37 -16.36
C LYS A 118 -5.50 -10.02 -16.12
N ALA A 119 -5.43 -11.26 -15.65
CA ALA A 119 -6.49 -12.12 -15.15
C ALA A 119 -7.49 -11.42 -14.21
N ASP A 120 -8.59 -12.09 -13.84
CA ASP A 120 -9.63 -11.48 -13.02
C ASP A 120 -9.08 -10.98 -11.67
N ARG A 121 -9.67 -9.93 -11.10
CA ARG A 121 -9.15 -9.31 -9.87
C ARG A 121 -9.02 -10.32 -8.73
N LEU A 122 -9.98 -11.23 -8.61
CA LEU A 122 -9.96 -12.26 -7.59
C LEU A 122 -8.76 -13.21 -7.75
N GLU A 123 -8.40 -13.56 -8.98
CA GLU A 123 -7.21 -14.36 -9.28
C GLU A 123 -5.93 -13.60 -8.92
N GLN A 124 -5.86 -12.29 -9.21
CA GLN A 124 -4.72 -11.47 -8.81
C GLN A 124 -4.55 -11.38 -7.29
N TYR A 125 -5.66 -11.36 -6.54
CA TYR A 125 -5.66 -11.39 -5.08
C TYR A 125 -5.22 -12.75 -4.54
N LEU A 126 -5.70 -13.84 -5.15
CA LEU A 126 -5.27 -15.19 -4.81
C LEU A 126 -3.78 -15.37 -5.08
N ASP A 127 -3.28 -14.92 -6.24
CA ASP A 127 -1.86 -14.91 -6.59
C ASP A 127 -1.04 -14.19 -5.51
N GLN A 128 -1.48 -12.99 -5.11
CA GLN A 128 -0.82 -12.19 -4.08
C GLN A 128 -0.76 -12.95 -2.75
N LEU A 129 -1.88 -13.52 -2.31
CA LEU A 129 -1.97 -14.28 -1.07
C LEU A 129 -1.06 -15.51 -1.09
N VAL A 130 -1.11 -16.30 -2.17
CA VAL A 130 -0.27 -17.49 -2.33
C VAL A 130 1.21 -17.12 -2.37
N SER A 131 1.57 -16.06 -3.09
CA SER A 131 2.94 -15.55 -3.14
C SER A 131 3.46 -15.16 -1.75
N PHE A 132 2.66 -14.38 -1.02
CA PHE A 132 2.98 -13.95 0.34
C PHE A 132 3.18 -15.15 1.28
N LEU A 133 2.23 -16.09 1.30
CA LEU A 133 2.29 -17.27 2.16
C LEU A 133 3.48 -18.18 1.83
N LYS A 134 3.82 -18.33 0.53
CA LYS A 134 5.02 -19.09 0.12
C LYS A 134 6.31 -18.44 0.62
N GLN A 135 6.41 -17.10 0.56
CA GLN A 135 7.59 -16.37 1.02
C GLN A 135 7.76 -16.44 2.54
N ARG A 136 6.66 -16.49 3.30
CA ARG A 136 6.66 -16.42 4.77
C ARG A 136 6.41 -17.76 5.47
N ARG A 137 6.40 -18.87 4.72
CA ARG A 137 6.07 -20.24 5.19
C ARG A 137 6.93 -20.77 6.35
N THR A 138 8.08 -20.16 6.58
CA THR A 138 9.06 -20.54 7.63
C THR A 138 8.89 -19.77 8.94
N TRP A 139 7.88 -18.91 9.04
CA TRP A 139 7.44 -18.25 10.27
C TRP A 139 6.09 -18.83 10.68
#